data_AF-A0A3E2H1H5-F1
#
_entry.id   AF-A0A3E2H1H5-F1
#
_cell.length_a   1.000
_cell.length_b   1.000
_cell.length_c   1.000
_cell.angle_alpha   90.00
_cell.angle_beta   90.00
_cell.angle_gamma   90.00
#
_symmetry.space_group_name_H-M   'P 1'
#
loop_
_entity.id
_entity.type
_entity.pdbx_description
1 polymer ?
#
loop_
_entity_poly.entity_id
_entity_poly.type
_entity_poly.pdbx_seq_one_letter_code
_entity_poly.pdbx_strand_id
1 'polypeptide(L)'
;MVSATRALAAAMAFLSIASATSLHVNKGCIIANNEGICAGNPPLYVNGATDVYACITVSGSSATSSCFFQGTIPPSWDDAYWGEDNCVYSAGSNPILVGCASNTSPQAVPNPY
;
A
#
# COMPACT_ATOMS: atom_id res chain seq x y z
N MET A 1 46.03 -44.31 -9.44
CA MET A 1 45.74 -43.51 -8.24
C MET A 1 45.25 -42.15 -8.69
N VAL A 2 44.02 -41.79 -8.27
CA VAL A 2 43.43 -40.47 -7.96
C VAL A 2 43.75 -39.30 -8.92
N SER A 3 42.83 -38.48 -9.42
CA SER A 3 41.57 -38.02 -8.86
C SER A 3 40.80 -37.27 -9.93
N ALA A 4 39.50 -37.52 -10.08
CA ALA A 4 38.61 -36.70 -10.89
C ALA A 4 38.20 -35.47 -10.07
N THR A 5 38.70 -34.29 -10.42
CA THR A 5 38.35 -33.04 -9.75
C THR A 5 36.97 -32.58 -10.24
N ARG A 6 35.92 -32.90 -9.46
CA ARG A 6 34.56 -32.38 -9.66
C ARG A 6 34.49 -30.96 -9.11
N ALA A 7 34.37 -29.97 -10.00
CA ALA A 7 34.03 -28.60 -9.59
C ALA A 7 32.53 -28.55 -9.25
N LEU A 8 32.19 -28.36 -7.97
CA LEU A 8 30.85 -27.99 -7.54
C LEU A 8 30.65 -26.49 -7.81
N ALA A 9 29.87 -26.16 -8.84
CA ALA A 9 29.34 -24.81 -9.00
C ALA A 9 28.19 -24.60 -8.01
N ALA A 10 28.42 -23.80 -6.97
CA ALA A 10 27.38 -23.36 -6.06
C ALA A 10 26.52 -22.31 -6.77
N ALA A 11 25.33 -22.71 -7.22
CA ALA A 11 24.31 -21.78 -7.70
C ALA A 11 23.71 -21.05 -6.49
N MET A 12 24.18 -19.82 -6.21
CA MET A 12 23.48 -18.90 -5.33
C MET A 12 22.21 -18.42 -6.05
N ALA A 13 21.10 -19.09 -5.81
CA ALA A 13 19.79 -18.58 -6.18
C ALA A 13 19.50 -17.35 -5.31
N PHE A 14 19.65 -16.15 -5.89
CA PHE A 14 19.11 -14.94 -5.31
C PHE A 14 17.59 -15.08 -5.27
N LEU A 15 17.05 -15.44 -4.11
CA LEU A 15 15.62 -15.29 -3.82
C LEU A 15 15.34 -13.78 -3.83
N SER A 16 14.78 -13.29 -4.94
CA SER A 16 14.15 -11.97 -4.95
C SER A 16 12.96 -12.03 -4.00
N ILE A 17 13.17 -11.64 -2.74
CA ILE A 17 12.09 -11.30 -1.83
C ILE A 17 11.28 -10.20 -2.51
N ALA A 18 10.07 -10.53 -2.96
CA ALA A 18 9.10 -9.51 -3.32
C ALA A 18 8.84 -8.72 -2.03
N SER A 19 9.48 -7.56 -1.89
CA SER A 19 9.22 -6.67 -0.76
C SER A 19 7.85 -6.06 -0.97
N ALA A 20 7.02 -6.06 0.06
CA ALA A 20 5.75 -5.36 0.08
C ALA A 20 5.87 -4.25 1.11
N THR A 21 5.25 -3.12 0.82
CA THR A 21 5.19 -1.97 1.72
C THR A 21 3.99 -2.08 2.62
N SER A 22 4.19 -1.81 3.90
CA SER A 22 3.11 -1.76 4.89
C SER A 22 2.43 -0.39 4.81
N LEU A 23 1.22 -0.33 4.25
CA LEU A 23 0.41 0.89 4.19
C LEU A 23 -0.42 1.03 5.47
N HIS A 24 -0.15 2.10 6.22
CA HIS A 24 -0.88 2.50 7.42
C HIS A 24 -1.83 3.65 7.12
N VAL A 25 -2.90 3.77 7.90
CA VAL A 25 -3.86 4.88 7.81
C VAL A 25 -3.79 5.69 9.10
N ASN A 26 -3.49 6.98 8.99
CA ASN A 26 -3.37 7.83 10.18
C ASN A 26 -4.73 8.23 10.74
N LYS A 27 -5.74 8.42 9.88
CA LYS A 27 -7.10 8.80 10.28
C LYS A 27 -8.16 8.37 9.29
N GLY A 28 -9.35 8.08 9.81
CA GLY A 28 -10.50 7.66 9.03
C GLY A 28 -10.31 6.26 8.45
N CYS A 29 -11.06 5.98 7.39
CA CYS A 29 -10.97 4.74 6.64
C CYS A 29 -10.82 5.03 5.15
N ILE A 30 -10.08 4.17 4.48
CA ILE A 30 -9.90 4.18 3.03
C ILE A 30 -10.17 2.77 2.49
N ILE A 31 -10.33 2.67 1.17
CA ILE A 31 -10.25 1.38 0.48
C ILE A 31 -9.05 1.44 -0.44
N ALA A 32 -8.04 0.64 -0.14
CA ALA A 32 -6.83 0.52 -0.93
C ALA A 32 -6.83 -0.85 -1.62
N ASN A 33 -6.65 -0.88 -2.95
CA ASN A 33 -6.66 -2.12 -3.74
C ASN A 33 -7.88 -3.03 -3.46
N ASN A 34 -9.06 -2.42 -3.30
CA ASN A 34 -10.32 -3.10 -2.98
C ASN A 34 -10.39 -3.71 -1.56
N GLU A 35 -9.44 -3.40 -0.67
CA GLU A 35 -9.44 -3.77 0.74
C GLU A 35 -9.66 -2.55 1.64
N GLY A 36 -10.62 -2.65 2.56
CA GLY A 36 -10.93 -1.60 3.53
C GLY A 36 -9.93 -1.60 4.69
N ILE A 37 -9.32 -0.45 4.96
CA ILE A 37 -8.41 -0.25 6.09
C ILE A 37 -8.74 1.06 6.81
N CYS A 38 -8.78 1.00 8.13
CA CYS A 38 -9.09 2.11 9.01
C CYS A 38 -7.91 2.42 9.93
N ALA A 39 -7.86 3.66 10.42
CA ALA A 39 -6.90 4.04 11.44
C ALA A 39 -7.02 3.15 12.68
N GLY A 40 -5.89 2.61 13.14
CA GLY A 40 -5.81 1.67 14.26
C GLY A 40 -5.90 0.19 13.86
N ASN A 41 -6.22 -0.14 12.60
CA ASN A 41 -6.14 -1.50 12.10
C ASN A 41 -4.70 -1.88 11.71
N PRO A 42 -4.39 -3.19 11.58
CA PRO A 42 -3.13 -3.63 10.99
C PRO A 42 -2.90 -3.04 9.58
N PRO A 43 -1.63 -2.84 9.17
CA PRO A 43 -1.33 -2.27 7.87
C PRO A 43 -1.76 -3.20 6.73
N LEU A 44 -2.06 -2.60 5.58
CA LEU A 44 -2.30 -3.30 4.33
C LEU A 44 -0.98 -3.45 3.57
N TYR A 45 -0.65 -4.65 3.12
CA TYR A 45 0.55 -4.86 2.31
C TYR A 45 0.28 -4.51 0.85
N VAL A 46 0.98 -3.50 0.35
CA VAL A 46 0.90 -3.03 -1.04
C VAL A 46 2.21 -3.28 -1.77
N ASN A 47 2.14 -3.58 -3.07
CA ASN A 47 3.32 -3.89 -3.88
C ASN A 47 3.28 -3.10 -5.20
N GLY A 48 3.60 -1.82 -5.13
CA GLY A 48 3.64 -0.94 -6.31
C GLY A 48 2.33 -0.21 -6.56
N ALA A 49 1.73 -0.44 -7.73
CA ALA A 49 0.51 0.23 -8.17
C ALA A 49 -0.59 0.09 -7.11
N THR A 50 -1.08 1.21 -6.63
CA THR A 50 -2.04 1.28 -5.53
C THR A 50 -3.14 2.28 -5.89
N ASP A 51 -4.37 1.78 -5.84
CA ASP A 51 -5.58 2.58 -5.99
C ASP A 51 -6.20 2.80 -4.61
N VAL A 52 -6.46 4.04 -4.24
CA VAL A 52 -7.05 4.41 -2.95
C VAL A 52 -8.31 5.23 -3.14
N TYR A 53 -9.43 4.70 -2.65
CA TYR A 53 -10.69 5.41 -2.48
C TYR A 53 -10.74 6.01 -1.09
N ALA A 54 -10.90 7.33 -1.00
CA ALA A 54 -10.84 8.09 0.24
C ALA A 54 -12.05 9.04 0.35
N CYS A 55 -12.10 9.81 1.45
CA CYS A 55 -13.26 10.67 1.76
C CYS A 55 -14.57 9.83 1.81
N ILE A 56 -14.52 8.72 2.53
CA ILE A 56 -15.64 7.77 2.59
C ILE A 56 -16.72 8.29 3.54
N THR A 57 -17.93 8.47 3.01
CA THR A 57 -19.13 8.76 3.79
C THR A 57 -20.03 7.54 3.82
N VAL A 58 -20.55 7.19 5.00
CA VAL A 58 -21.46 6.05 5.20
C VAL A 58 -22.87 6.55 5.54
N SER A 59 -23.87 6.01 4.86
CA SER A 59 -25.28 6.26 5.12
C SER A 59 -26.05 4.93 5.13
N GLY A 60 -26.42 4.46 6.32
CA GLY A 60 -26.99 3.12 6.49
C GLY A 60 -25.96 2.04 6.14
N SER A 61 -26.32 1.14 5.22
CA SER A 61 -25.44 0.06 4.74
C SER A 61 -24.61 0.45 3.52
N SER A 62 -24.73 1.69 3.03
CA SER A 62 -24.06 2.15 1.81
C SER A 62 -22.89 3.08 2.15
N ALA A 63 -21.74 2.86 1.51
CA ALA A 63 -20.58 3.72 1.58
C ALA A 63 -20.30 4.36 0.21
N THR A 64 -19.92 5.63 0.22
CA THR A 64 -19.56 6.38 -0.99
C THR A 64 -18.21 7.07 -0.80
N SER A 65 -17.36 6.98 -1.82
CA SER A 65 -16.07 7.69 -1.88
C SER A 65 -16.20 8.93 -2.75
N SER A 66 -15.69 10.07 -2.28
CA SER A 66 -15.64 11.32 -3.06
C SER A 66 -14.22 11.77 -3.42
N CYS A 67 -13.20 10.99 -3.08
CA CYS A 67 -11.81 11.27 -3.41
C CYS A 67 -11.13 10.00 -3.91
N PHE A 68 -10.19 10.15 -4.84
CA PHE A 68 -9.44 9.03 -5.41
C PHE A 68 -7.97 9.38 -5.60
N PHE A 69 -7.10 8.45 -5.21
CA PHE A 69 -5.68 8.46 -5.51
C PHE A 69 -5.34 7.22 -6.31
N GLN A 70 -4.52 7.39 -7.35
CA GLN A 70 -3.88 6.31 -8.07
C GLN A 70 -2.41 6.66 -8.20
N GLY A 71 -1.55 5.76 -7.74
CA GLY A 71 -0.12 5.98 -7.79
C GLY A 71 0.66 4.70 -7.55
N THR A 72 1.97 4.83 -7.44
CA THR A 72 2.85 3.70 -7.12
C THR A 72 3.47 3.93 -5.76
N ILE A 73 3.17 3.04 -4.81
CA ILE A 73 3.87 2.97 -3.52
C ILE A 73 5.06 2.02 -3.72
N PRO A 74 6.31 2.52 -3.68
CA PRO A 74 7.46 1.70 -4.01
C PRO A 74 7.58 0.51 -3.05
N PRO A 75 7.66 -0.73 -3.54
CA PRO A 75 7.73 -1.92 -2.69
C PRO A 75 8.97 -1.98 -1.79
N SER A 76 9.98 -1.16 -2.06
CA SER A 76 11.18 -1.01 -1.25
C SER A 76 10.96 -0.11 -0.03
N TRP A 77 9.78 0.48 0.14
CA TRP A 77 9.42 1.16 1.37
C TRP A 77 9.00 0.11 2.38
N ASP A 78 9.59 0.12 3.57
CA ASP A 78 9.14 -0.75 4.66
C ASP A 78 7.70 -0.36 5.05
N ASP A 79 7.49 0.95 5.27
CA ASP A 79 6.22 1.52 5.70
C ASP A 79 5.84 2.75 4.84
N ALA A 80 4.54 2.89 4.58
CA ALA A 80 3.90 4.04 3.96
C ALA A 80 2.69 4.49 4.81
N TYR A 81 2.33 5.76 4.72
CA TYR A 81 1.25 6.34 5.52
C TYR A 81 0.27 7.11 4.64
N TRP A 82 -1.02 6.81 4.79
CA TRP A 82 -2.12 7.65 4.34
C TRP A 82 -2.40 8.73 5.39
N GLY A 83 -2.10 9.98 5.05
CA GLY A 83 -2.25 11.15 5.91
C GLY A 83 -3.70 11.65 6.02
N GLU A 84 -3.94 12.50 7.02
CA GLU A 84 -5.24 13.16 7.21
C GLU A 84 -5.58 14.15 6.07
N ASP A 85 -4.56 14.59 5.35
CA ASP A 85 -4.61 15.44 4.16
C ASP A 85 -4.94 14.67 2.88
N ASN A 86 -5.27 13.38 3.00
CA ASN A 86 -5.54 12.47 1.88
C ASN A 86 -4.33 12.28 0.95
N CYS A 87 -3.13 12.29 1.50
CA CYS A 87 -1.88 12.10 0.78
C CYS A 87 -1.11 10.86 1.26
N VAL A 88 -0.27 10.31 0.39
CA VAL A 88 0.59 9.15 0.70
C VAL A 88 2.02 9.59 0.93
N TYR A 89 2.59 9.16 2.05
CA TYR A 89 3.95 9.47 2.47
C TYR A 89 4.78 8.21 2.72
N SER A 90 6.09 8.27 2.48
CA SER A 90 7.02 7.27 3.01
C SER A 90 7.16 7.42 4.52
N ALA A 91 7.61 6.36 5.19
CA ALA A 91 8.10 6.45 6.55
C ALA A 91 9.39 7.27 6.69
N GLY A 92 9.71 7.67 7.92
CA GLY A 92 10.99 8.29 8.30
C GLY A 92 10.88 9.74 8.77
N SER A 93 12.02 10.31 9.15
CA SER A 93 12.15 11.69 9.65
C SER A 93 12.03 12.76 8.56
N ASN A 94 12.22 12.36 7.30
CA ASN A 94 12.03 13.20 6.11
C ASN A 94 11.14 12.45 5.12
N PRO A 95 9.82 12.41 5.34
CA PRO A 95 8.89 11.64 4.54
C PRO A 95 8.82 12.16 3.10
N ILE A 96 8.80 11.25 2.13
CA ILE A 96 8.63 11.54 0.71
C ILE A 96 7.14 11.49 0.38
N LEU A 97 6.59 12.58 -0.15
CA LEU A 97 5.22 12.63 -0.68
C LEU A 97 5.17 11.91 -2.04
N VAL A 98 4.34 10.86 -2.15
CA VAL A 98 4.04 10.20 -3.44
C VAL A 98 3.04 11.02 -4.23
N GLY A 99 2.00 11.48 -3.55
CA GLY A 99 0.89 12.20 -4.15
C GLY A 99 -0.34 12.20 -3.24
N CYS A 100 -1.36 12.90 -3.68
CA CYS A 100 -2.60 13.11 -2.93
C CYS A 100 -3.81 12.68 -3.75
N ALA A 101 -4.87 12.26 -3.05
CA ALA A 101 -6.15 12.07 -3.69
C ALA A 101 -6.67 13.38 -4.27
N SER A 102 -7.34 13.26 -5.41
CA SER A 102 -8.13 14.33 -6.00
C SER A 102 -9.61 14.07 -5.77
N ASN A 103 -10.40 15.13 -5.67
CA ASN A 103 -11.85 15.01 -5.59
C ASN A 103 -12.40 14.36 -6.87
N THR A 104 -13.34 13.45 -6.71
CA THR A 104 -14.07 12.80 -7.80
C THR A 104 -15.57 12.93 -7.61
N SER A 105 -16.33 12.60 -8.65
CA SER A 105 -17.76 12.32 -8.45
C SER A 105 -17.91 11.23 -7.37
N PRO A 106 -18.89 11.35 -6.46
CA PRO A 106 -19.20 10.29 -5.51
C PRO A 106 -19.44 8.97 -6.24
N GLN A 107 -18.81 7.91 -5.76
CA GLN A 107 -18.95 6.55 -6.28
C GLN A 107 -19.20 5.57 -5.15
N ALA A 108 -20.02 4.56 -5.40
CA ALA A 108 -20.29 3.51 -4.42
C ALA A 108 -19.03 2.67 -4.20
N VAL A 109 -18.73 2.40 -2.93
CA VAL A 109 -17.59 1.59 -2.51
C VAL A 109 -18.02 0.59 -1.44
N PRO A 110 -17.29 -0.52 -1.22
CA PRO A 110 -17.52 -1.39 -0.07
C PRO A 110 -17.51 -0.61 1.25
N ASN A 111 -18.29 -1.03 2.24
CA ASN A 111 -18.24 -0.39 3.56
C ASN A 111 -16.95 -0.81 4.29
N PRO A 112 -16.03 0.13 4.64
CA PRO A 112 -14.80 -0.22 5.34
C PRO A 112 -14.95 -0.33 6.87
N TYR A 113 -16.13 -0.01 7.42
CA TYR A 113 -16.46 -0.06 8.85
C TYR A 113 -17.20 -1.32 9.24
#